data_AF-A0A024QHG8-F1
#
_entry.id   AF-A0A024QHG8-F1
#
_cell.length_a   1.000
_cell.length_b   1.000
_cell.length_c   1.000
_cell.angle_alpha   90.00
_cell.angle_beta   90.00
_cell.angle_gamma   90.00
#
_symmetry.space_group_name_H-M   'P 1'
#
loop_
_entity.id
_entity.type
_entity.pdbx_description
1 polymer ?
#
loop_
_entity_poly.entity_id
_entity_poly.type
_entity_poly.pdbx_seq_one_letter_code
_entity_poly.pdbx_strand_id
1 'polypeptide(L)'
;MLSNAFIMVAIILVINIVYVSLSTVRMILTLKGRRYIASIVSMFEIVIYVLGLGLVLDNLNEIQNLLAYAIGFGIGVICGSKIEEKLALGYITVNVISSDPDIKFTRMLRDKGYGVTSWYAYGMDGDRLSMQILTPRKYELNLYETIKEIDPKAFIIAYEPKQIYGGFWVKQVRKGRLMNPKKRAEEDVAGNKRQQVDAASTQSLDDQE
;
A
#
# COMPACT_ATOMS: atom_id res chain seq x y z
N MET A 1 -1.12 14.74 46.55
CA MET A 1 -2.26 13.82 46.32
C MET A 1 -2.82 13.95 44.90
N LEU A 2 -3.34 15.11 44.47
CA LEU A 2 -3.88 15.30 43.10
C LEU A 2 -2.86 15.07 41.96
N SER A 3 -1.60 15.46 42.14
CA SER A 3 -0.57 15.24 41.11
C SER A 3 -0.37 13.76 40.76
N ASN A 4 -0.49 12.87 41.75
CA ASN A 4 -0.37 11.43 41.52
C ASN A 4 -1.57 10.86 40.75
N ALA A 5 -2.78 11.40 41.00
CA ALA A 5 -3.98 11.00 40.29
C ALA A 5 -3.92 11.40 38.80
N PHE A 6 -3.51 12.64 38.50
CA PHE A 6 -3.32 13.08 37.10
C PHE A 6 -2.23 12.28 36.37
N ILE A 7 -1.13 11.97 37.05
CA ILE A 7 -0.06 11.11 36.49
C ILE A 7 -0.60 9.72 36.18
N MET A 8 -1.39 9.13 37.08
CA MET A 8 -1.96 7.81 36.88
C MET A 8 -2.96 7.78 35.72
N VAL A 9 -3.85 8.78 35.63
CA VAL A 9 -4.78 8.96 34.51
C VAL A 9 -4.01 9.09 33.19
N ALA A 10 -2.93 9.87 33.16
CA ALA A 10 -2.09 10.03 31.97
C ALA A 10 -1.40 8.72 31.57
N ILE A 11 -0.90 7.94 32.53
CA ILE A 11 -0.28 6.63 32.27
C ILE A 11 -1.31 5.66 31.69
N ILE A 12 -2.52 5.59 32.27
CA ILE A 12 -3.62 4.74 31.78
C ILE A 12 -3.99 5.13 30.35
N LEU A 13 -4.06 6.43 30.06
CA LEU A 13 -4.37 6.92 28.72
C LEU A 13 -3.28 6.53 27.72
N VAL A 14 -2.00 6.74 28.05
CA VAL A 14 -0.88 6.42 27.15
C VAL A 14 -0.76 4.92 26.91
N ILE A 15 -0.81 4.10 27.95
CA ILE A 15 -0.70 2.64 27.80
C ILE A 15 -1.85 2.07 26.96
N ASN A 16 -3.06 2.63 27.11
CA ASN A 16 -4.21 2.22 26.32
C ASN A 16 -4.06 2.63 24.84
N ILE A 17 -3.63 3.86 24.55
CA ILE A 17 -3.35 4.30 23.17
C ILE A 17 -2.35 3.38 22.50
N VAL A 18 -1.26 3.02 23.20
CA VAL A 18 -0.24 2.10 22.70
C VAL A 18 -0.82 0.71 22.47
N TYR A 19 -1.57 0.17 23.43
CA TYR A 19 -2.24 -1.14 23.30
C TYR A 19 -3.15 -1.19 22.08
N VAL A 20 -4.07 -0.24 21.94
CA VAL A 20 -5.04 -0.21 20.84
C VAL A 20 -4.34 -0.01 19.51
N SER A 21 -3.33 0.86 19.44
CA SER A 21 -2.52 1.06 18.24
C SER A 21 -1.83 -0.25 17.81
N LEU A 22 -1.23 -1.00 18.76
CA LEU A 22 -0.61 -2.29 18.47
C LEU A 22 -1.62 -3.35 18.03
N SER A 23 -2.80 -3.38 18.65
CA SER A 23 -3.90 -4.27 18.26
C SER A 23 -4.35 -4.02 16.82
N THR A 24 -4.45 -2.75 16.42
CA THR A 24 -4.73 -2.37 15.02
C THR A 24 -3.61 -2.82 14.09
N VAL A 25 -2.34 -2.59 14.44
CA VAL A 25 -1.19 -3.05 13.63
C VAL A 25 -1.19 -4.57 13.45
N ARG A 26 -1.43 -5.34 14.52
CA ARG A 26 -1.58 -6.79 14.45
C ARG A 26 -2.71 -7.19 13.49
N MET A 27 -3.87 -6.56 13.60
CA MET A 27 -5.02 -6.83 12.72
C MET A 27 -4.62 -6.66 11.25
N ILE A 28 -4.00 -5.54 10.90
CA ILE A 28 -3.55 -5.24 9.54
C ILE A 28 -2.53 -6.26 9.05
N LEU A 29 -1.53 -6.60 9.87
CA LEU A 29 -0.51 -7.61 9.53
C LEU A 29 -1.14 -8.98 9.26
N THR A 30 -2.16 -9.35 10.03
CA THR A 30 -2.90 -10.60 9.87
C THR A 30 -3.69 -10.62 8.56
N LEU A 31 -4.42 -9.55 8.26
CA LEU A 31 -5.18 -9.39 7.01
C LEU A 31 -4.26 -9.39 5.77
N LYS A 32 -3.06 -8.84 5.87
CA LYS A 32 -2.05 -8.85 4.80
C LYS A 32 -1.22 -10.15 4.77
N GLY A 33 -1.59 -11.16 5.55
CA GLY A 33 -0.98 -12.51 5.51
C GLY A 33 0.39 -12.63 6.17
N ARG A 34 0.87 -11.62 6.91
CA ARG A 34 2.16 -11.62 7.62
C ARG A 34 2.05 -12.27 9.00
N ARG A 35 1.63 -13.54 9.00
CA ARG A 35 1.23 -14.33 10.18
C ARG A 35 2.28 -14.32 11.30
N TYR A 36 3.54 -14.62 10.97
CA TYR A 36 4.62 -14.71 11.98
C TYR A 36 4.92 -13.37 12.66
N ILE A 37 4.93 -12.27 11.90
CA ILE A 37 5.14 -10.93 12.45
C ILE A 37 3.94 -10.56 13.33
N ALA A 38 2.71 -10.84 12.88
CA ALA A 38 1.51 -10.61 13.65
C ALA A 38 1.53 -11.39 14.99
N SER A 39 1.98 -12.64 15.01
CA SER A 39 2.11 -13.44 16.23
C SER A 39 3.10 -12.82 17.23
N ILE A 40 4.27 -12.36 16.77
CA ILE A 40 5.25 -11.70 17.64
C ILE A 40 4.68 -10.40 18.22
N VAL A 41 4.03 -9.58 17.38
CA VAL A 41 3.36 -8.36 17.84
C VAL A 41 2.28 -8.69 18.88
N SER A 42 1.50 -9.76 18.67
CA SER A 42 0.46 -10.21 19.61
C SER A 42 1.03 -10.60 20.98
N MET A 43 2.23 -11.20 20.99
CA MET A 43 2.90 -11.59 22.22
C MET A 43 3.30 -10.38 23.07
N PHE A 44 3.74 -9.29 22.45
CA PHE A 44 4.01 -8.04 23.18
C PHE A 44 2.72 -7.30 23.54
N GLU A 45 1.72 -7.32 22.65
CA GLU A 45 0.40 -6.72 22.86
C GLU A 45 -0.26 -7.26 24.13
N ILE A 46 -0.24 -8.57 24.36
CA ILE A 46 -0.92 -9.15 25.53
C ILE A 46 -0.27 -8.72 26.85
N VAL A 47 1.05 -8.50 26.89
CA VAL A 47 1.74 -7.98 28.09
C VAL A 47 1.27 -6.57 28.40
N ILE A 48 1.20 -5.70 27.38
CA ILE A 48 0.72 -4.32 27.53
C ILE A 48 -0.75 -4.30 27.93
N TYR A 49 -1.56 -5.19 27.36
CA TYR A 49 -2.98 -5.33 27.71
C TYR A 49 -3.16 -5.69 29.18
N VAL A 50 -2.46 -6.71 29.69
CA VAL A 50 -2.57 -7.13 31.10
C VAL A 50 -2.12 -6.01 32.04
N LEU A 51 -1.02 -5.33 31.72
CA LEU A 51 -0.54 -4.19 32.53
C LEU A 51 -1.55 -3.03 32.51
N GLY A 52 -2.07 -2.66 31.35
CA GLY A 52 -3.03 -1.56 31.20
C GLY A 52 -4.38 -1.88 31.87
N LEU A 53 -4.86 -3.12 31.73
CA LEU A 53 -6.09 -3.57 32.38
C LEU A 53 -5.94 -3.60 33.90
N GLY A 54 -4.81 -4.10 34.42
CA GLY A 54 -4.52 -4.11 35.85
C GLY A 54 -4.60 -2.70 36.46
N LEU A 55 -3.98 -1.71 35.81
CA LEU A 55 -4.01 -0.31 36.27
C LEU A 55 -5.42 0.28 36.36
N VAL A 56 -6.32 -0.12 35.46
CA VAL A 56 -7.71 0.36 35.44
C VAL A 56 -8.53 -0.36 36.51
N LEU A 57 -8.36 -1.68 36.62
CA LEU A 57 -9.07 -2.51 37.59
C LEU A 57 -8.73 -2.13 39.03
N ASP A 58 -7.45 -1.87 39.31
CA ASP A 58 -6.98 -1.44 40.64
C ASP A 58 -7.56 -0.08 41.05
N ASN A 59 -8.05 0.71 40.09
CA ASN A 59 -8.53 2.07 40.31
C ASN A 59 -9.95 2.31 39.77
N LEU A 60 -10.79 1.26 39.80
CA LEU A 60 -12.20 1.30 39.38
C LEU A 60 -13.07 2.27 40.18
N ASN A 61 -12.69 2.57 41.42
CA ASN A 61 -13.42 3.49 42.28
C ASN A 61 -13.44 4.93 41.74
N GLU A 62 -12.53 5.26 40.81
CA GLU A 62 -12.40 6.58 40.21
C GLU A 62 -12.91 6.58 38.76
N ILE A 63 -14.06 7.22 38.53
CA ILE A 63 -14.70 7.29 37.21
C ILE A 63 -13.81 7.95 36.15
N GLN A 64 -12.86 8.78 36.59
CA GLN A 64 -11.89 9.47 35.75
C GLN A 64 -10.98 8.48 35.00
N ASN A 65 -10.60 7.37 35.64
CA ASN A 65 -9.76 6.35 35.01
C ASN A 65 -10.51 5.57 33.94
N LEU A 66 -11.79 5.30 34.17
CA LEU A 66 -12.67 4.68 33.18
C LEU A 66 -12.87 5.59 31.97
N LEU A 67 -13.07 6.90 32.20
CA LEU A 67 -13.18 7.88 31.13
C LEU A 67 -11.89 7.97 30.31
N ALA A 68 -10.74 8.01 30.99
CA ALA A 68 -9.43 8.05 30.34
C ALA A 68 -9.13 6.79 29.53
N TYR A 69 -9.58 5.62 30.00
CA TYR A 69 -9.51 4.37 29.25
C TYR A 69 -10.36 4.42 27.98
N ALA A 70 -11.60 4.91 28.07
CA ALA A 70 -12.50 5.03 26.92
C ALA A 70 -12.00 6.05 25.88
N ILE A 71 -11.51 7.21 26.33
CA ILE A 71 -10.91 8.23 25.46
C ILE A 71 -9.61 7.71 24.84
N GLY A 72 -8.75 7.08 25.65
CA GLY A 72 -7.52 6.45 25.19
C GLY A 72 -7.77 5.41 24.11
N PHE A 73 -8.84 4.63 24.25
CA PHE A 73 -9.24 3.66 23.23
C PHE A 73 -9.61 4.35 21.90
N GLY A 74 -10.47 5.38 21.94
CA GLY A 74 -10.86 6.12 20.74
C GLY A 74 -9.66 6.78 20.04
N ILE A 75 -8.78 7.42 20.80
CA ILE A 75 -7.54 8.02 20.26
C ILE A 75 -6.62 6.94 19.69
N GLY A 76 -6.50 5.81 20.39
CA GLY A 76 -5.73 4.65 19.94
C GLY A 76 -6.18 4.12 18.59
N VAL A 77 -7.49 4.05 18.32
CA VAL A 77 -8.01 3.64 17.01
C VAL A 77 -7.60 4.63 15.92
N ILE A 78 -7.70 5.94 16.17
CA ILE A 78 -7.30 6.98 15.21
C ILE A 78 -5.78 6.89 14.94
N CYS A 79 -4.97 6.74 15.99
CA CYS A 79 -3.52 6.54 15.87
C CYS A 79 -3.19 5.26 15.09
N GLY A 80 -3.86 4.15 15.40
CA GLY A 80 -3.71 2.88 14.69
C GLY A 80 -4.04 2.99 13.21
N SER A 81 -5.11 3.70 12.87
CA SER A 81 -5.50 3.97 11.48
C SER A 81 -4.49 4.86 10.74
N LYS A 82 -3.90 5.87 11.41
CA LYS A 82 -2.78 6.63 10.81
C LYS A 82 -1.53 5.77 10.58
N ILE A 83 -1.26 4.82 11.47
CA ILE A 83 -0.15 3.88 11.29
C ILE A 83 -0.43 2.96 10.09
N GLU A 84 -1.67 2.49 9.93
CA GLU A 84 -2.12 1.73 8.76
C GLU A 84 -1.84 2.47 7.45
N GLU A 85 -2.29 3.72 7.37
CA GLU A 85 -2.15 4.57 6.19
C GLU A 85 -0.67 4.73 5.82
N LYS A 86 0.18 4.97 6.83
CA LYS A 86 1.63 5.14 6.64
C LYS A 86 2.35 3.84 6.28
N LEU A 87 1.86 2.70 6.77
CA LEU A 87 2.39 1.38 6.41
C LEU A 87 2.15 1.08 4.93
N ALA A 88 1.06 1.57 4.34
CA ALA A 88 0.73 1.49 2.92
C ALA A 88 1.03 0.11 2.31
N LEU A 89 0.70 -0.94 3.07
CA LEU A 89 1.12 -2.30 2.76
C LEU A 89 0.25 -2.90 1.68
N GLY A 90 0.91 -3.36 0.61
CA GLY A 90 0.29 -4.14 -0.45
C GLY A 90 0.18 -3.37 -1.76
N TYR A 91 -0.69 -3.88 -2.63
CA TYR A 91 -0.92 -3.40 -3.97
C TYR A 91 -2.40 -3.09 -4.11
N ILE A 92 -2.72 -2.20 -5.04
CA ILE A 92 -4.08 -1.91 -5.46
C ILE A 92 -4.17 -2.02 -6.98
N THR A 93 -5.33 -2.46 -7.44
CA THR A 93 -5.68 -2.49 -8.84
C THR A 93 -6.64 -1.34 -9.11
N VAL A 94 -6.21 -0.37 -9.89
CA VAL A 94 -6.99 0.79 -10.30
C VAL A 94 -7.47 0.56 -11.73
N ASN A 95 -8.80 0.48 -11.90
CA ASN A 95 -9.45 0.53 -13.19
C ASN A 95 -9.81 1.98 -13.52
N VAL A 96 -9.41 2.43 -14.71
CA VAL A 96 -9.61 3.77 -15.20
C VAL A 96 -10.34 3.70 -16.53
N ILE A 97 -11.45 4.40 -16.67
CA ILE A 97 -12.18 4.55 -17.92
C ILE A 97 -12.02 6.00 -18.36
N SER A 98 -11.27 6.21 -19.45
CA SER A 98 -11.09 7.54 -20.04
C SER A 98 -12.26 7.89 -20.94
N SER A 99 -12.61 9.18 -20.97
CA SER A 99 -13.66 9.72 -21.81
C SER A 99 -13.25 9.97 -23.26
N ASP A 100 -11.95 9.93 -23.53
CA ASP A 100 -11.39 10.21 -24.85
C ASP A 100 -10.43 9.06 -25.25
N PRO A 101 -10.83 8.22 -26.23
CA PRO A 101 -10.02 7.09 -26.68
C PRO A 101 -8.79 7.49 -27.49
N ASP A 102 -8.70 8.73 -27.97
CA ASP A 102 -7.59 9.21 -28.83
C ASP A 102 -6.38 9.71 -28.02
N ILE A 103 -6.56 9.93 -26.72
CA ILE A 103 -5.46 10.32 -25.83
C ILE A 103 -4.44 9.19 -25.76
N LYS A 104 -3.14 9.53 -25.85
CA LYS A 104 -2.00 8.61 -25.60
C LYS A 104 -1.84 8.25 -24.11
N PHE A 105 -2.95 7.99 -23.43
CA PHE A 105 -3.08 7.79 -21.99
C PHE A 105 -2.18 6.66 -21.50
N THR A 106 -2.23 5.52 -22.20
CA THR A 106 -1.44 4.33 -21.89
C THR A 106 0.06 4.59 -22.00
N ARG A 107 0.49 5.41 -22.98
CA ARG A 107 1.90 5.76 -23.16
C ARG A 107 2.39 6.66 -22.03
N MET A 108 1.63 7.70 -21.69
CA MET A 108 1.99 8.64 -20.61
C MET A 108 2.14 7.95 -19.26
N LEU A 109 1.22 7.03 -18.93
CA LEU A 109 1.33 6.23 -17.71
C LEU A 109 2.53 5.27 -17.73
N ARG A 110 2.82 4.63 -18.87
CA ARG A 110 4.00 3.76 -19.03
C ARG A 110 5.30 4.54 -18.92
N ASP A 111 5.35 5.76 -19.45
CA ASP A 111 6.52 6.64 -19.34
C ASP A 111 6.81 7.02 -17.88
N LYS A 112 5.75 7.21 -17.09
CA LYS A 112 5.81 7.39 -15.61
C LYS A 112 6.12 6.09 -14.85
N GLY A 113 6.29 4.96 -15.54
CA GLY A 113 6.71 3.69 -14.95
C GLY A 113 5.56 2.83 -14.39
N TYR A 114 4.30 3.21 -14.64
CA TYR A 114 3.17 2.36 -14.32
C TYR A 114 3.03 1.26 -15.37
N GLY A 115 2.82 0.02 -14.92
CA GLY A 115 2.28 -0.97 -15.83
C GLY A 115 0.86 -0.54 -16.20
N VAL A 116 0.44 -0.80 -17.44
CA VAL A 116 -0.94 -0.54 -17.88
C VAL A 116 -1.36 -1.62 -18.86
N THR A 117 -2.46 -2.29 -18.54
CA THR A 117 -3.22 -3.11 -19.48
C THR A 117 -4.42 -2.31 -19.95
N SER A 118 -4.66 -2.23 -21.25
CA SER A 118 -5.74 -1.42 -21.82
C SER A 118 -6.57 -2.22 -22.80
N TRP A 119 -7.86 -1.93 -22.86
CA TRP A 119 -8.79 -2.49 -23.84
C TRP A 119 -9.83 -1.43 -24.24
N TYR A 120 -10.36 -1.55 -25.45
CA TYR A 120 -11.47 -0.73 -25.90
C TYR A 120 -12.76 -1.22 -25.26
N ALA A 121 -13.55 -0.28 -24.75
CA ALA A 121 -14.85 -0.53 -24.14
C ALA A 121 -15.88 0.43 -24.76
N TYR A 122 -17.16 0.07 -24.70
CA TYR A 122 -18.23 0.92 -25.20
C TYR A 122 -19.09 1.41 -24.05
N GLY A 123 -19.24 2.73 -23.93
CA GLY A 123 -20.11 3.39 -22.96
C GLY A 123 -21.39 3.90 -23.60
N MET A 124 -22.25 4.54 -22.80
CA MET A 124 -23.48 5.16 -23.30
C MET A 124 -23.19 6.24 -24.36
N ASP A 125 -22.12 7.02 -24.16
CA ASP A 125 -21.75 8.13 -25.06
C ASP A 125 -20.76 7.71 -26.17
N GLY A 126 -20.55 6.41 -26.40
CA GLY A 126 -19.65 5.90 -27.44
C GLY A 126 -18.39 5.21 -26.91
N ASP A 127 -17.36 5.19 -27.75
CA ASP A 127 -16.10 4.49 -27.48
C ASP A 127 -15.35 5.07 -26.27
N ARG A 128 -14.86 4.18 -25.41
CA ARG A 128 -14.11 4.50 -24.20
C ARG A 128 -12.85 3.65 -24.14
N LEU A 129 -11.78 4.23 -23.60
CA LEU A 129 -10.56 3.49 -23.31
C LEU A 129 -10.58 3.05 -21.85
N SER A 130 -10.67 1.74 -21.62
CA SER A 130 -10.60 1.17 -20.28
C SER A 130 -9.20 0.64 -20.01
N MET A 131 -8.70 0.89 -18.81
CA MET A 131 -7.34 0.59 -18.40
C MET A 131 -7.32 -0.01 -17.01
N GLN A 132 -6.46 -0.98 -16.80
CA GLN A 132 -6.18 -1.59 -15.51
C GLN A 132 -4.73 -1.36 -15.13
N ILE A 133 -4.53 -0.83 -13.92
CA ILE A 133 -3.24 -0.38 -13.40
C ILE A 133 -3.04 -1.02 -12.03
N LEU A 134 -2.05 -1.90 -11.90
CA LEU A 134 -1.59 -2.39 -10.60
C LEU A 134 -0.47 -1.47 -10.08
N THR A 135 -0.70 -0.83 -8.93
CA THR A 135 0.28 0.07 -8.28
C THR A 135 0.42 -0.27 -6.79
N PRO A 136 1.58 -0.03 -6.16
CA PRO A 136 1.67 -0.06 -4.70
C PRO A 136 0.68 0.91 -4.06
N ARG A 137 0.08 0.52 -2.93
CA ARG A 137 -0.85 1.39 -2.17
C ARG A 137 -0.23 2.76 -1.87
N LYS A 138 1.08 2.80 -1.58
CA LYS A 138 1.82 4.04 -1.32
C LYS A 138 1.77 5.07 -2.46
N TYR A 139 1.60 4.63 -3.71
CA TYR A 139 1.60 5.51 -4.89
C TYR A 139 0.20 5.72 -5.48
N GLU A 140 -0.84 5.33 -4.76
CA GLU A 140 -2.24 5.49 -5.17
C GLU A 140 -2.58 6.96 -5.44
N LEU A 141 -2.28 7.84 -4.49
CA LEU A 141 -2.60 9.27 -4.60
C LEU A 141 -1.89 9.91 -5.80
N ASN A 142 -0.60 9.64 -5.98
CA ASN A 142 0.18 10.11 -7.14
C ASN A 142 -0.39 9.61 -8.47
N LEU A 143 -0.91 8.38 -8.50
CA LEU A 143 -1.57 7.83 -9.68
C LEU A 143 -2.89 8.56 -9.96
N TYR A 144 -3.69 8.87 -8.94
CA TYR A 144 -4.93 9.62 -9.10
C TYR A 144 -4.70 11.04 -9.59
N GLU A 145 -3.71 11.74 -9.05
CA GLU A 145 -3.31 13.07 -9.52
C GLU A 145 -2.88 12.99 -10.98
N THR A 146 -2.01 12.04 -11.32
CA THR A 146 -1.57 11.79 -12.70
C THR A 146 -2.74 11.52 -13.63
N ILE A 147 -3.72 10.69 -13.24
CA ILE A 147 -4.89 10.39 -14.08
C ILE A 147 -5.71 11.64 -14.31
N LYS A 148 -5.97 12.43 -13.26
CA LYS A 148 -6.78 13.66 -13.34
C LYS A 148 -6.09 14.76 -14.15
N GLU A 149 -4.76 14.82 -14.14
CA GLU A 149 -3.98 15.71 -15.01
C GLU A 149 -4.14 15.35 -16.50
N ILE A 150 -4.24 14.05 -16.81
CA ILE A 150 -4.35 13.56 -18.20
C ILE A 150 -5.79 13.70 -18.71
N ASP A 151 -6.75 13.24 -17.93
CA ASP A 151 -8.18 13.30 -18.25
C ASP A 151 -8.97 13.64 -16.98
N PRO A 152 -9.40 14.91 -16.80
CA PRO A 152 -10.22 15.32 -15.67
C PRO A 152 -11.58 14.62 -15.60
N LYS A 153 -12.06 14.04 -16.71
CA LYS A 153 -13.33 13.31 -16.81
C LYS A 153 -13.13 11.80 -16.71
N ALA A 154 -11.92 11.32 -16.39
CA ALA A 154 -11.68 9.90 -16.21
C ALA A 154 -12.42 9.36 -14.99
N PHE A 155 -13.07 8.22 -15.19
CA PHE A 155 -13.72 7.48 -14.12
C PHE A 155 -12.74 6.48 -13.51
N ILE A 156 -12.58 6.50 -12.19
CA ILE A 156 -11.56 5.72 -11.46
C ILE A 156 -12.24 4.82 -10.43
N ILE A 157 -11.94 3.52 -10.46
CA ILE A 157 -12.32 2.57 -9.42
C ILE A 157 -11.07 1.83 -8.95
N ALA A 158 -10.88 1.68 -7.64
CA ALA A 158 -9.79 0.91 -7.06
C ALA A 158 -10.28 -0.31 -6.27
N TYR A 159 -9.53 -1.40 -6.39
CA TYR A 159 -9.77 -2.67 -5.70
C TYR A 159 -8.49 -3.14 -5.01
N GLU A 160 -8.62 -3.74 -3.83
CA GLU A 160 -7.49 -4.38 -3.15
C GLU A 160 -7.40 -5.88 -3.50
N PRO A 161 -6.39 -6.32 -4.27
CA PRO A 161 -6.15 -7.74 -4.49
C PRO A 161 -5.73 -8.46 -3.20
N LYS A 162 -6.41 -9.56 -2.86
CA LYS A 162 -6.06 -10.40 -1.70
C LYS A 162 -4.80 -11.24 -1.92
N GLN A 163 -4.61 -11.78 -3.13
CA GLN A 163 -3.46 -12.60 -3.50
C GLN A 163 -3.06 -12.26 -4.94
N ILE A 164 -1.75 -12.20 -5.18
CA ILE A 164 -1.18 -11.93 -6.51
C ILE A 164 -0.19 -13.06 -6.81
N TYR A 165 -0.46 -13.80 -7.88
CA TYR A 165 0.40 -14.88 -8.38
C TYR A 165 0.92 -14.51 -9.78
N GLY A 166 2.23 -14.61 -9.99
CA GLY A 166 2.84 -14.39 -11.30
C GLY A 166 2.75 -12.95 -11.84
N GLY A 167 3.08 -12.79 -13.13
CA GLY A 167 2.95 -11.51 -13.86
C GLY A 167 4.21 -10.62 -13.85
N PHE A 168 4.48 -9.97 -15.01
CA PHE A 168 5.52 -8.95 -15.20
C PHE A 168 5.47 -7.84 -14.14
N TRP A 169 4.25 -7.51 -13.72
CA TRP A 169 3.91 -6.52 -12.71
C TRP A 169 4.55 -6.77 -11.34
N VAL A 170 4.63 -8.02 -10.89
CA VAL A 170 5.24 -8.36 -9.59
C VAL A 170 6.76 -8.19 -9.64
N LYS A 171 7.40 -8.39 -10.81
CA LYS A 171 8.85 -8.21 -10.97
C LYS A 171 9.26 -6.74 -11.07
N GLN A 172 8.50 -5.91 -11.78
CA GLN A 172 8.85 -4.49 -11.95
C GLN A 172 8.58 -3.64 -10.70
N VAL A 173 7.45 -3.88 -10.03
CA VAL A 173 7.08 -3.10 -8.85
C VAL A 173 7.93 -3.50 -7.63
N ARG A 174 8.25 -4.80 -7.48
CA ARG A 174 9.20 -5.31 -6.45
C ARG A 174 10.64 -4.85 -6.69
N LYS A 175 11.02 -4.50 -7.92
CA LYS A 175 12.35 -3.94 -8.27
C LYS A 175 12.48 -2.43 -8.05
N GLY A 176 11.44 -1.73 -7.59
CA GLY A 176 11.48 -0.28 -7.34
C GLY A 176 11.57 0.57 -8.61
N ARG A 177 11.08 0.06 -9.75
CA ARG A 177 11.20 0.72 -11.07
C ARG A 177 10.40 2.02 -11.23
N LEU A 178 9.48 2.32 -10.31
CA LEU A 178 8.68 3.55 -10.32
C LEU A 178 9.51 4.83 -10.05
N MET A 179 10.73 4.73 -9.49
CA MET A 179 11.43 5.90 -8.93
C MET A 179 12.89 6.06 -9.38
N ASN A 180 13.45 5.22 -10.25
CA ASN A 180 14.86 5.36 -10.64
C ASN A 180 15.10 5.31 -12.16
N PRO A 181 15.04 6.47 -12.85
CA PRO A 181 15.27 6.54 -14.30
C PRO A 181 16.68 6.09 -14.73
N LYS A 182 17.69 6.19 -13.85
CA LYS A 182 19.06 5.72 -14.15
C LYS A 182 19.14 4.20 -14.31
N LYS A 183 18.46 3.44 -13.45
CA LYS A 183 18.40 1.97 -13.54
C LYS A 183 17.67 1.47 -14.79
N ARG A 184 16.74 2.27 -15.32
CA ARG A 184 16.00 1.97 -16.57
C ARG A 184 16.95 2.05 -17.78
N ALA A 185 17.72 3.12 -17.89
CA ALA A 185 18.68 3.29 -18.98
C ALA A 185 19.79 2.21 -18.99
N GLU A 186 20.30 1.84 -17.82
CA GLU A 186 21.36 0.83 -17.69
C GLU A 186 20.90 -0.59 -18.08
N GLU A 187 19.68 -1.00 -17.67
CA GLU A 187 19.15 -2.32 -18.00
C GLU A 187 18.60 -2.41 -19.43
N ASP A 188 18.04 -1.34 -20.01
CA ASP A 188 17.59 -1.31 -21.41
C ASP A 188 18.79 -1.44 -22.37
N VAL A 189 19.91 -0.78 -22.06
CA VAL A 189 21.18 -0.93 -22.79
C VAL A 189 21.77 -2.34 -22.63
N ALA A 190 21.64 -2.96 -21.45
CA ALA A 190 22.09 -4.33 -21.21
C ALA A 190 21.22 -5.38 -21.93
N GLY A 191 19.91 -5.16 -22.02
CA GLY A 191 18.99 -6.01 -22.77
C GLY A 191 19.23 -5.96 -24.27
N ASN A 192 19.46 -4.75 -24.80
CA ASN A 192 19.76 -4.55 -26.23
C ASN A 192 21.11 -5.19 -26.61
N LYS A 193 22.13 -5.10 -25.73
CA LYS A 193 23.41 -5.80 -25.92
C LYS A 193 23.27 -7.33 -25.92
N ARG A 194 22.42 -7.91 -25.07
CA ARG A 194 22.19 -9.36 -25.06
C ARG A 194 21.50 -9.84 -26.33
N GLN A 195 20.47 -9.14 -26.79
CA GLN A 195 19.82 -9.46 -28.07
C GLN A 195 20.78 -9.33 -29.27
N GLN A 196 21.70 -8.37 -29.24
CA GLN A 196 22.68 -8.18 -30.31
C GLN A 196 23.76 -9.27 -30.31
N VAL A 197 24.15 -9.78 -29.12
CA VAL A 197 25.09 -10.89 -28.98
C VAL A 197 24.43 -12.22 -29.37
N ASP A 198 23.17 -12.44 -29.00
CA ASP A 198 22.41 -13.64 -29.36
C ASP A 198 22.06 -13.69 -30.87
N ALA A 199 21.87 -12.54 -31.52
CA ALA A 199 21.69 -12.45 -32.96
C ALA A 199 23.00 -12.72 -33.74
N ALA A 200 24.13 -12.26 -33.23
CA ALA A 200 25.45 -12.47 -33.84
C ALA A 200 25.97 -13.91 -33.68
N SER A 201 25.62 -14.60 -32.59
CA SER A 201 25.93 -16.02 -32.39
C SER A 201 25.05 -16.95 -33.24
N THR A 202 23.85 -16.50 -33.65
CA THR A 202 22.99 -17.26 -34.55
C THR A 202 23.44 -17.14 -36.02
N GLN A 203 23.92 -15.97 -36.46
CA GLN A 203 24.44 -15.78 -37.82
C GLN A 203 25.79 -16.48 -38.08
N SER A 204 26.61 -16.70 -37.05
CA SER A 204 27.91 -17.38 -37.20
C SER A 204 27.83 -18.91 -37.29
N LEU A 205 26.64 -19.48 -37.06
CA LEU A 205 26.37 -20.91 -37.23
C LEU A 205 25.83 -21.26 -38.63
N ASP A 206 25.16 -20.31 -39.29
CA ASP A 206 24.61 -20.49 -40.65
C ASP A 206 25.67 -20.29 -41.76
N ASP A 207 26.81 -19.65 -41.47
CA ASP A 207 27.92 -19.45 -42.42
C ASP A 207 28.93 -20.64 -42.46
N GLN A 208 28.64 -21.75 -41.76
CA GLN A 208 29.49 -22.96 -41.71
C GLN A 208 28.89 -24.22 -42.38
N GLU A 209 27.77 -24.11 -43.12
CA GLU A 209 27.28 -25.13 -44.06
C GLU A 209 27.50 -24.70 -45.53
#